data_AF-A0A9D8NN66-F1
#
_entry.id   AF-A0A9D8NN66-F1
#
_cell.length_a   1.000
_cell.length_b   1.000
_cell.length_c   1.000
_cell.angle_alpha   90.00
_cell.angle_beta   90.00
_cell.angle_gamma   90.00
#
_symmetry.space_group_name_H-M   'P 1'
#
loop_
_entity.id
_entity.type
_entity.pdbx_description
1 polymer ?
#
loop_
_entity_poly.entity_id
_entity_poly.type
_entity_poly.pdbx_seq_one_letter_code
_entity_poly.pdbx_strand_id
1 'polypeptide(L)'
;MKHPDFFIVGAPKCGTTFLHSHLKNHPEIFMPDRKELHYFGTDLYHPDFVRDKTLYLSFFQKVKNEKRAGEASVWYLYSKRAAYEIKEFSPSAQIIIMLRNPVDMLYSLHSQYLFNGCEDITDFEEALRKEDERKKGLFLPKNAYPVEGLFYRETAKYTQQVKRYFEIFDKNAVHIIIFDDLKNDPQMSLRDTFRFLGVDENIRDDIKLVNPNKRARSIFLRNVLQNPPPFLLNMSRKLIPHPVRSLMRKSMWNLNIRHEARIPMKPELRKILQEEFKPEIKQLSDLLGRDLTYWCSN
;
A
#
# COMPACT_ATOMS: atom_id res chain seq x y z
N MET A 1 8.51 -3.43 26.28
CA MET A 1 8.07 -4.01 24.99
C MET A 1 8.73 -3.19 23.89
N LYS A 2 9.43 -3.83 22.94
CA LYS A 2 9.93 -3.11 21.76
C LYS A 2 8.72 -2.70 20.91
N HIS A 3 8.71 -1.45 20.50
CA HIS A 3 7.73 -0.86 19.57
C HIS A 3 8.44 -0.59 18.23
N PRO A 4 7.71 -0.37 17.13
CA PRO A 4 8.35 -0.01 15.88
C PRO A 4 9.11 1.33 15.99
N ASP A 5 10.25 1.37 15.32
CA ASP A 5 11.19 2.50 15.24
C ASP A 5 11.42 2.96 13.79
N PHE A 6 10.81 2.28 12.81
CA PHE A 6 10.68 2.79 11.46
C PHE A 6 9.35 2.42 10.81
N PHE A 7 8.95 3.22 9.81
CA PHE A 7 7.64 3.11 9.19
C PHE A 7 7.74 3.22 7.67
N ILE A 8 7.21 2.22 6.96
CA ILE A 8 6.95 2.31 5.51
C ILE A 8 5.56 2.89 5.33
N VAL A 9 5.50 4.20 5.07
CA VAL A 9 4.24 4.95 5.17
C VAL A 9 3.44 4.96 3.89
N GLY A 10 4.01 4.51 2.77
CA GLY A 10 3.34 4.54 1.48
C GLY A 10 4.32 4.62 0.32
N ALA A 11 3.84 4.88 -0.88
CA ALA A 11 2.43 4.96 -1.26
C ALA A 11 1.87 3.57 -1.65
N PRO A 12 0.53 3.40 -1.74
CA PRO A 12 -0.04 2.18 -2.30
C PRO A 12 0.49 1.93 -3.71
N LYS A 13 0.70 0.66 -4.07
CA LYS A 13 1.16 0.22 -5.40
C LYS A 13 2.57 0.72 -5.85
N CYS A 14 3.39 1.20 -4.91
CA CYS A 14 4.77 1.63 -5.14
C CYS A 14 5.83 0.59 -4.76
N GLY A 15 5.48 -0.70 -4.61
CA GLY A 15 6.45 -1.75 -4.28
C GLY A 15 6.66 -2.03 -2.78
N THR A 16 5.85 -1.46 -1.89
CA THR A 16 5.99 -1.66 -0.43
C THR A 16 5.88 -3.11 0.03
N THR A 17 5.19 -3.97 -0.72
CA THR A 17 5.16 -5.42 -0.44
C THR A 17 6.50 -6.09 -0.74
N PHE A 18 7.18 -5.70 -1.83
CA PHE A 18 8.52 -6.18 -2.14
C PHE A 18 9.47 -5.78 -1.01
N LEU A 19 9.49 -4.49 -0.65
CA LEU A 19 10.36 -3.99 0.41
C LEU A 19 10.08 -4.66 1.76
N HIS A 20 8.81 -4.76 2.17
CA HIS A 20 8.41 -5.44 3.41
C HIS A 20 8.92 -6.89 3.46
N SER A 21 8.82 -7.64 2.37
CA SER A 21 9.28 -9.04 2.35
C SER A 21 10.80 -9.20 2.52
N HIS A 22 11.59 -8.29 1.94
CA HIS A 22 13.05 -8.33 2.06
C HIS A 22 13.50 -7.84 3.45
N LEU A 23 12.90 -6.76 3.96
CA LEU A 23 13.12 -6.29 5.34
C LEU A 23 12.76 -7.36 6.38
N LYS A 24 11.68 -8.11 6.16
CA LYS A 24 11.28 -9.21 7.06
C LYS A 24 12.27 -10.37 7.08
N ASN A 25 13.00 -10.59 5.98
CA ASN A 25 14.00 -11.65 5.86
C ASN A 25 15.37 -11.21 6.40
N HIS A 26 15.57 -9.92 6.67
CA HIS A 26 16.83 -9.40 7.19
C HIS A 26 16.99 -9.78 8.69
N PRO A 27 18.12 -10.40 9.11
CA PRO A 27 18.29 -10.96 10.46
C PRO A 27 18.31 -9.90 11.57
N GLU A 28 18.61 -8.65 11.22
CA GLU A 28 18.63 -7.52 12.15
C GLU A 28 17.33 -6.70 12.18
N ILE A 29 16.31 -7.09 11.39
CA ILE A 29 15.04 -6.35 11.27
C ILE A 29 13.87 -7.26 11.61
N PHE A 30 13.01 -6.79 12.50
CA PHE A 30 11.72 -7.42 12.74
C PHE A 30 10.63 -6.70 11.95
N MET A 31 9.85 -7.46 11.18
CA MET A 31 8.59 -7.02 10.59
C MET A 31 7.45 -7.97 11.00
N PRO A 32 6.28 -7.47 11.43
CA PRO A 32 5.15 -8.34 11.74
C PRO A 32 4.65 -9.10 10.51
N ASP A 33 4.08 -10.29 10.73
CA ASP A 33 3.47 -11.12 9.69
C ASP A 33 2.31 -10.39 9.00
N ARG A 34 1.51 -9.66 9.80
CA ARG A 34 0.41 -8.84 9.31
C ARG A 34 0.95 -7.45 8.92
N LYS A 35 0.91 -7.15 7.61
CA LYS A 35 1.08 -5.80 7.06
C LYS A 35 -0.24 -5.02 7.15
N GLU A 36 -0.20 -3.71 6.92
CA GLU A 36 -1.40 -2.85 6.86
C GLU A 36 -2.15 -2.87 8.20
N LEU A 37 -1.43 -2.63 9.31
CA LEU A 37 -2.03 -2.55 10.64
C LEU A 37 -2.91 -1.30 10.76
N HIS A 38 -2.50 -0.21 10.12
CA HIS A 38 -3.19 1.06 10.09
C HIS A 38 -3.57 1.57 11.48
N TYR A 39 -2.62 1.50 12.40
CA TYR A 39 -2.78 2.00 13.76
C TYR A 39 -2.82 3.52 13.81
N PHE A 40 -1.95 4.17 13.04
CA PHE A 40 -1.96 5.62 12.84
C PHE A 40 -2.92 6.04 11.72
N GLY A 41 -3.02 7.34 11.49
CA GLY A 41 -3.94 7.94 10.54
C GLY A 41 -5.38 7.82 11.00
N THR A 42 -5.67 8.37 12.18
CA THR A 42 -7.03 8.36 12.78
C THR A 42 -8.07 9.15 11.99
N ASP A 43 -7.64 9.94 10.99
CA ASP A 43 -8.50 10.59 10.00
C ASP A 43 -9.03 9.64 8.92
N LEU A 44 -8.51 8.41 8.85
CA LEU A 44 -8.99 7.35 7.98
C LEU A 44 -9.77 6.32 8.80
N TYR A 45 -10.78 5.68 8.22
CA TYR A 45 -11.58 4.69 8.93
C TYR A 45 -11.78 3.40 8.15
N HIS A 46 -11.65 2.28 8.86
CA HIS A 46 -12.15 0.98 8.46
C HIS A 46 -12.25 0.02 9.64
N PRO A 47 -13.22 -0.91 9.64
CA PRO A 47 -13.39 -1.88 10.72
C PRO A 47 -12.16 -2.75 11.01
N ASP A 48 -11.36 -3.08 9.99
CA ASP A 48 -10.16 -3.92 10.17
C ASP A 48 -8.91 -3.14 10.63
N PHE A 49 -8.96 -1.81 10.68
CA PHE A 49 -7.86 -1.00 11.21
C PHE A 49 -7.63 -1.31 12.69
N VAL A 50 -6.39 -1.56 13.07
CA VAL A 50 -6.02 -1.84 14.45
C VAL A 50 -6.00 -0.52 15.21
N ARG A 51 -7.03 -0.20 16.00
CA ARG A 51 -7.07 1.05 16.79
C ARG A 51 -6.75 0.85 18.27
N ASP A 52 -6.80 -0.38 18.76
CA ASP A 52 -6.40 -0.71 20.13
C ASP A 52 -4.87 -0.79 20.25
N LYS A 53 -4.30 -0.02 21.18
CA LYS A 53 -2.86 0.05 21.39
C LYS A 53 -2.27 -1.27 21.87
N THR A 54 -2.99 -2.01 22.71
CA THR A 54 -2.52 -3.29 23.25
C THR A 54 -2.41 -4.33 22.13
N LEU A 55 -3.44 -4.43 21.29
CA LEU A 55 -3.45 -5.25 20.09
C LEU A 55 -2.36 -4.81 19.11
N TYR A 56 -2.18 -3.51 18.88
CA TYR A 56 -1.12 -3.01 18.01
C TYR A 56 0.26 -3.45 18.49
N LEU A 57 0.59 -3.25 19.76
CA LEU A 57 1.87 -3.66 20.33
C LEU A 57 2.03 -5.19 20.39
N SER A 58 0.94 -5.95 20.41
CA SER A 58 0.99 -7.42 20.38
C SER A 58 1.66 -7.96 19.11
N PHE A 59 1.58 -7.24 17.98
CA PHE A 59 2.23 -7.64 16.73
C PHE A 59 3.76 -7.58 16.81
N PHE A 60 4.32 -6.90 17.82
CA PHE A 60 5.76 -6.73 18.04
C PHE A 60 6.29 -7.55 19.22
N GLN A 61 5.48 -8.42 19.83
CA GLN A 61 5.91 -9.26 20.97
C GLN A 61 6.99 -10.28 20.61
N LYS A 62 7.11 -10.64 19.33
CA LYS A 62 8.09 -11.62 18.83
C LYS A 62 9.47 -11.00 18.56
N VAL A 63 9.65 -9.69 18.73
CA VAL A 63 10.97 -9.08 18.60
C VAL A 63 11.89 -9.67 19.68
N LYS A 64 13.03 -10.19 19.26
CA LYS A 64 14.08 -10.73 20.12
C LYS A 64 15.28 -9.77 20.09
N ASN A 65 16.27 -10.11 19.27
CA ASN A 65 17.57 -9.46 19.21
C ASN A 65 17.72 -8.57 17.98
N GLU A 66 16.68 -8.45 17.15
CA GLU A 66 16.67 -7.56 15.99
C GLU A 66 16.96 -6.12 16.43
N LYS A 67 17.85 -5.46 15.68
CA LYS A 67 18.25 -4.08 15.93
C LYS A 67 17.10 -3.11 15.69
N ARG A 68 16.27 -3.39 14.69
CA ARG A 68 15.19 -2.54 14.22
C ARG A 68 13.86 -3.28 14.22
N ALA A 69 12.77 -2.58 14.48
CA ALA A 69 11.42 -3.10 14.29
C ALA A 69 10.60 -2.12 13.43
N GLY A 70 9.95 -2.64 12.38
CA GLY A 70 9.24 -1.80 11.41
C GLY A 70 7.75 -2.09 11.29
N GLU A 71 7.00 -1.08 10.89
CA GLU A 71 5.59 -1.19 10.51
C GLU A 71 5.40 -0.70 9.08
N ALA A 72 4.42 -1.25 8.36
CA ALA A 72 4.18 -0.89 6.97
C ALA A 72 2.69 -0.81 6.67
N SER A 73 2.22 0.42 6.50
CA SER A 73 0.82 0.74 6.21
C SER A 73 0.78 1.86 5.17
N VAL A 74 0.34 1.55 3.95
CA VAL A 74 0.57 2.42 2.78
C VAL A 74 -0.27 3.69 2.75
N TRP A 75 -1.32 3.74 3.56
CA TRP A 75 -2.23 4.87 3.66
C TRP A 75 -1.77 5.93 4.67
N TYR A 76 -0.67 5.69 5.40
CA TYR A 76 -0.07 6.70 6.28
C TYR A 76 0.49 7.91 5.50
N LEU A 77 0.95 7.71 4.28
CA LEU A 77 1.40 8.81 3.42
C LEU A 77 0.23 9.73 3.06
N TYR A 78 -0.92 9.15 2.70
CA TYR A 78 -2.13 9.89 2.37
C TYR A 78 -2.72 10.63 3.58
N SER A 79 -2.78 9.95 4.73
CA SER A 79 -3.31 10.51 5.98
C SER A 79 -2.68 11.86 6.34
N LYS A 80 -3.53 12.80 6.76
CA LYS A 80 -3.12 14.11 7.25
C LYS A 80 -2.65 14.06 8.70
N ARG A 81 -2.95 12.98 9.43
CA ARG A 81 -2.62 12.81 10.86
C ARG A 81 -1.47 11.85 11.13
N ALA A 82 -1.28 10.82 10.30
CA ALA A 82 -0.37 9.71 10.60
C ALA A 82 1.06 10.17 10.90
N ALA A 83 1.60 11.15 10.16
CA ALA A 83 2.94 11.66 10.41
C ALA A 83 3.12 12.24 11.82
N TYR A 84 2.15 13.01 12.31
CA TYR A 84 2.15 13.56 13.67
C TYR A 84 2.03 12.46 14.72
N GLU A 85 1.11 11.53 14.52
CA GLU A 85 0.85 10.43 15.46
C GLU A 85 2.05 9.47 15.56
N ILE A 86 2.73 9.21 14.43
CA ILE A 86 3.99 8.45 14.41
C ILE A 86 5.07 9.20 15.18
N LYS A 87 5.25 10.51 14.96
CA LYS A 87 6.26 11.32 15.65
C LYS A 87 6.02 11.36 17.16
N GLU A 88 4.77 11.47 17.59
CA GLU A 88 4.39 11.43 19.01
C GLU A 88 4.69 10.05 19.63
N PHE A 89 4.36 8.98 18.91
CA PHE A 89 4.56 7.61 19.38
C PHE A 89 6.03 7.18 19.40
N SER A 90 6.80 7.56 18.38
CA SER A 90 8.21 7.21 18.21
C SER A 90 8.98 8.43 17.69
N PRO A 91 9.47 9.31 18.59
CA PRO A 91 10.08 10.59 18.22
C PRO A 91 11.33 10.48 17.35
N SER A 92 12.08 9.38 17.47
CA SER A 92 13.27 9.07 16.68
C SER A 92 12.98 8.14 15.51
N ALA A 93 11.72 7.98 15.11
CA ALA A 93 11.36 7.07 14.04
C ALA A 93 11.99 7.49 12.72
N GLN A 94 12.39 6.49 11.95
CA GLN A 94 12.76 6.65 10.55
C GLN A 94 11.58 6.33 9.63
N ILE A 95 11.46 7.09 8.55
CA ILE A 95 10.34 7.03 7.63
C ILE A 95 10.86 6.60 6.27
N ILE A 96 10.19 5.62 5.66
CA ILE A 96 10.44 5.19 4.29
C ILE A 96 9.20 5.52 3.45
N ILE A 97 9.39 6.29 2.38
CA ILE A 97 8.37 6.66 1.42
C ILE A 97 8.76 6.09 0.06
N MET A 98 7.87 5.32 -0.55
CA MET A 98 8.04 4.76 -1.89
C MET A 98 7.11 5.48 -2.87
N LEU A 99 7.66 6.07 -3.91
CA LEU A 99 6.92 6.84 -4.93
C LEU A 99 7.01 6.15 -6.29
N ARG A 100 5.98 6.30 -7.11
CA ARG A 100 5.89 5.74 -8.45
C ARG A 100 5.27 6.79 -9.36
N ASN A 101 5.50 6.72 -10.67
CA ASN A 101 4.74 7.50 -11.64
C ASN A 101 3.24 7.55 -11.25
N PRO A 102 2.68 8.75 -10.98
CA PRO A 102 1.30 8.94 -10.53
C PRO A 102 0.28 8.18 -11.38
N VAL A 103 0.43 8.23 -12.72
CA VAL A 103 -0.47 7.60 -13.71
C VAL A 103 -0.42 6.08 -13.63
N ASP A 104 0.77 5.51 -13.47
CA ASP A 104 0.90 4.07 -13.32
C ASP A 104 0.43 3.58 -11.94
N MET A 105 0.59 4.41 -10.91
CA MET A 105 0.13 4.11 -9.55
C MET A 105 -1.39 4.05 -9.50
N LEU A 106 -2.11 5.08 -9.96
CA LEU A 106 -3.58 5.10 -9.98
C LEU A 106 -4.17 3.93 -10.77
N TYR A 107 -3.58 3.60 -11.92
CA TYR A 107 -4.06 2.47 -12.72
C TYR A 107 -3.81 1.12 -12.02
N SER A 108 -2.71 1.03 -11.29
CA SER A 108 -2.39 -0.12 -10.46
C SER A 108 -3.29 -0.24 -9.23
N LEU A 109 -3.75 0.88 -8.69
CA LEU A 109 -4.64 0.95 -7.54
C LEU A 109 -6.05 0.52 -7.95
N HIS A 110 -6.56 1.03 -9.07
CA HIS A 110 -7.84 0.58 -9.66
C HIS A 110 -7.88 -0.93 -9.87
N SER A 111 -6.84 -1.49 -10.50
CA SER A 111 -6.74 -2.94 -10.68
C SER A 111 -6.69 -3.71 -9.35
N GLN A 112 -6.08 -3.16 -8.30
CA GLN A 112 -6.08 -3.78 -6.97
C GLN A 112 -7.46 -3.70 -6.33
N TYR A 113 -8.15 -2.57 -6.44
CA TYR A 113 -9.48 -2.40 -5.86
C TYR A 113 -10.51 -3.29 -6.56
N LEU A 114 -10.40 -3.46 -7.89
CA LEU A 114 -11.16 -4.46 -8.63
C LEU A 114 -10.81 -5.88 -8.21
N PHE A 115 -9.56 -6.18 -7.84
CA PHE A 115 -9.25 -7.52 -7.30
C PHE A 115 -9.85 -7.71 -5.90
N ASN A 116 -9.80 -6.67 -5.07
CA ASN A 116 -10.22 -6.70 -3.67
C ASN A 116 -11.72 -6.50 -3.45
N GLY A 117 -12.51 -6.15 -4.47
CA GLY A 117 -13.94 -5.84 -4.26
C GLY A 117 -14.23 -4.44 -3.76
N CYS A 118 -13.21 -3.57 -3.71
CA CYS A 118 -13.34 -2.18 -3.31
C CYS A 118 -13.79 -1.25 -4.45
N GLU A 119 -13.74 -1.72 -5.70
CA GLU A 119 -14.17 -1.02 -6.91
C GLU A 119 -15.14 -1.92 -7.70
N ASP A 120 -16.18 -1.31 -8.27
CA ASP A 120 -17.25 -1.95 -9.04
C ASP A 120 -17.29 -1.50 -10.51
N ILE A 121 -16.60 -0.42 -10.86
CA ILE A 121 -16.44 0.08 -12.23
C ILE A 121 -15.18 -0.51 -12.84
N THR A 122 -15.36 -1.40 -13.81
CA THR A 122 -14.26 -2.12 -14.46
C THR A 122 -13.50 -1.28 -15.49
N ASP A 123 -14.17 -0.31 -16.12
CA ASP A 123 -13.52 0.65 -17.02
C ASP A 123 -12.85 1.75 -16.19
N PHE A 124 -11.55 1.95 -16.42
CA PHE A 124 -10.78 2.87 -15.60
C PHE A 124 -11.13 4.34 -15.87
N GLU A 125 -11.44 4.68 -17.11
CA GLU A 125 -11.81 6.03 -17.50
C GLU A 125 -13.13 6.43 -16.86
N GLU A 126 -14.10 5.52 -16.83
CA GLU A 126 -15.37 5.73 -16.16
C GLU A 126 -15.19 5.84 -14.63
N ALA A 127 -14.34 5.00 -14.03
CA ALA A 127 -14.04 5.09 -12.61
C ALA A 127 -13.45 6.47 -12.23
N LEU A 128 -12.61 7.05 -13.10
CA LEU A 128 -12.07 8.40 -12.95
C LEU A 128 -13.14 9.49 -13.09
N ARG A 129 -14.18 9.31 -13.91
CA ARG A 129 -15.28 10.28 -14.02
C ARG A 129 -16.17 10.31 -12.78
N LYS A 130 -16.23 9.21 -12.03
CA LYS A 130 -17.03 9.08 -10.80
C LYS A 130 -16.39 9.66 -9.55
N GLU A 131 -15.13 10.11 -9.60
CA GLU A 131 -14.42 10.61 -8.41
C GLU A 131 -15.16 11.74 -7.68
N ASP A 132 -15.66 12.74 -8.41
CA ASP A 132 -16.33 13.90 -7.80
C ASP A 132 -17.67 13.53 -7.15
N GLU A 133 -18.39 12.57 -7.73
CA GLU A 133 -19.62 12.03 -7.14
C GLU A 133 -19.29 11.19 -5.90
N ARG A 134 -18.21 10.39 -5.93
CA ARG A 134 -17.74 9.58 -4.81
C ARG A 134 -17.26 10.42 -3.64
N LYS A 135 -16.60 11.55 -3.89
CA LYS A 135 -16.23 12.52 -2.84
C LYS A 135 -17.44 13.12 -2.13
N LYS A 136 -18.60 13.15 -2.79
CA LYS A 136 -19.90 13.57 -2.21
C LYS A 136 -20.64 12.41 -1.54
N GLY A 137 -20.03 11.22 -1.45
CA GLY A 137 -20.64 10.02 -0.87
C GLY A 137 -21.56 9.24 -1.82
N LEU A 138 -21.61 9.60 -3.11
CA LEU A 138 -22.45 8.94 -4.10
C LEU A 138 -21.68 7.82 -4.82
N PHE A 139 -22.38 6.77 -5.27
CA PHE A 139 -21.78 5.66 -6.03
C PHE A 139 -20.55 5.03 -5.35
N LEU A 140 -20.57 4.98 -4.02
CA LEU A 140 -19.57 4.27 -3.24
C LEU A 140 -19.87 2.77 -3.23
N PRO A 141 -18.93 1.92 -3.69
CA PRO A 141 -19.03 0.48 -3.53
C PRO A 141 -19.19 0.11 -2.06
N LYS A 142 -20.04 -0.87 -1.76
CA LYS A 142 -20.31 -1.32 -0.38
C LYS A 142 -19.05 -1.71 0.40
N ASN A 143 -18.04 -2.25 -0.29
CA ASN A 143 -16.79 -2.70 0.32
C ASN A 143 -15.61 -1.78 -0.01
N ALA A 144 -15.88 -0.53 -0.41
CA ALA A 144 -14.84 0.44 -0.71
C ALA A 144 -13.95 0.66 0.52
N TYR A 145 -12.66 0.36 0.39
CA TYR A 145 -11.74 0.49 1.51
C TYR A 145 -10.25 0.65 1.12
N PRO A 146 -9.56 1.65 1.72
CA PRO A 146 -10.18 2.88 2.22
C PRO A 146 -10.93 3.59 1.08
N VAL A 147 -12.00 4.31 1.43
CA VAL A 147 -12.85 5.01 0.45
C VAL A 147 -12.00 6.00 -0.35
N GLU A 148 -11.02 6.61 0.29
CA GLU A 148 -10.09 7.56 -0.30
C GLU A 148 -9.28 6.99 -1.45
N GLY A 149 -9.08 5.66 -1.52
CA GLY A 149 -8.44 5.05 -2.68
C GLY A 149 -9.31 4.94 -3.92
N LEU A 150 -10.58 5.35 -3.85
CA LEU A 150 -11.42 5.64 -5.01
C LEU A 150 -11.25 7.07 -5.51
N PHE A 151 -10.56 7.92 -4.75
CA PHE A 151 -10.11 9.25 -5.18
C PHE A 151 -8.70 9.12 -5.74
N TYR A 152 -8.58 8.31 -6.81
CA TYR A 152 -7.37 8.05 -7.58
C TYR A 152 -6.49 9.28 -7.78
N ARG A 153 -7.06 10.41 -8.22
CA ARG A 153 -6.31 11.64 -8.48
C ARG A 153 -5.72 12.24 -7.21
N GLU A 154 -6.48 12.28 -6.13
CA GLU A 154 -5.99 12.78 -4.84
C GLU A 154 -4.95 11.87 -4.21
N THR A 155 -5.15 10.55 -4.31
CA THR A 155 -4.19 9.56 -3.81
C THR A 155 -2.82 9.72 -4.47
N ALA A 156 -2.80 10.13 -5.74
CA ALA A 156 -1.58 10.32 -6.53
C ALA A 156 -0.91 11.70 -6.37
N LYS A 157 -1.51 12.64 -5.62
CA LYS A 157 -0.92 13.95 -5.32
C LYS A 157 0.07 13.85 -4.15
N TYR A 158 1.30 13.43 -4.46
CA TYR A 158 2.34 13.16 -3.46
C TYR A 158 2.98 14.40 -2.83
N THR A 159 3.08 15.54 -3.50
CA THR A 159 3.87 16.70 -3.03
C THR A 159 3.48 17.10 -1.62
N GLN A 160 2.19 17.34 -1.38
CA GLN A 160 1.70 17.72 -0.05
C GLN A 160 1.78 16.57 0.96
N GLN A 161 1.72 15.32 0.49
CA GLN A 161 1.85 14.15 1.34
C GLN A 161 3.28 13.98 1.85
N VAL A 162 4.27 14.08 0.96
CA VAL A 162 5.71 13.98 1.27
C VAL A 162 6.17 15.19 2.08
N LYS A 163 5.76 16.39 1.69
CA LYS A 163 6.11 17.64 2.38
C LYS A 163 5.78 17.58 3.87
N ARG A 164 4.60 17.06 4.22
CA ARG A 164 4.18 16.87 5.62
C ARG A 164 5.16 16.03 6.43
N TYR A 165 5.75 14.98 5.85
CA TYR A 165 6.77 14.19 6.55
C TYR A 165 8.08 14.96 6.72
N PHE A 166 8.52 15.74 5.72
CA PHE A 166 9.71 16.59 5.87
C PHE A 166 9.53 17.76 6.85
N GLU A 167 8.30 18.21 7.08
CA GLU A 167 8.01 19.25 8.08
C GLU A 167 8.02 18.71 9.52
N ILE A 168 7.78 17.40 9.71
CA ILE A 168 7.64 16.76 11.03
C ILE A 168 8.89 15.98 11.44
N PHE A 169 9.57 15.37 10.47
CA PHE A 169 10.77 14.57 10.67
C PHE A 169 11.98 15.26 10.08
N ASP A 170 13.14 15.09 10.73
CA ASP A 170 14.40 15.55 10.18
C ASP A 170 14.62 14.94 8.79
N LYS A 171 15.22 15.71 7.88
CA LYS A 171 15.46 15.25 6.50
C LYS A 171 16.21 13.90 6.45
N ASN A 172 17.16 13.69 7.36
CA ASN A 172 17.94 12.45 7.46
C ASN A 172 17.16 11.27 8.07
N ALA A 173 15.98 11.52 8.63
CA ALA A 173 15.06 10.50 9.13
C ALA A 173 14.02 10.09 8.07
N VAL A 174 14.08 10.63 6.85
CA VAL A 174 13.15 10.29 5.76
C VAL A 174 13.93 9.77 4.55
N HIS A 175 13.64 8.54 4.14
CA HIS A 175 14.22 7.90 2.96
C HIS A 175 13.18 7.76 1.85
N ILE A 176 13.49 8.31 0.68
CA ILE A 176 12.62 8.25 -0.50
C ILE A 176 13.15 7.18 -1.46
N ILE A 177 12.29 6.24 -1.83
CA ILE A 177 12.58 5.22 -2.84
C ILE A 177 11.70 5.49 -4.06
N ILE A 178 12.33 5.68 -5.22
CA ILE A 178 11.63 5.80 -6.49
C ILE A 178 11.46 4.40 -7.08
N PHE A 179 10.21 4.03 -7.41
CA PHE A 179 9.85 2.69 -7.89
C PHE A 179 10.61 2.30 -9.17
N ASP A 180 10.91 3.27 -10.03
CA ASP A 180 11.73 3.10 -11.23
C ASP A 180 13.15 2.61 -10.89
N ASP A 181 13.78 3.17 -9.85
CA ASP A 181 15.10 2.73 -9.36
C ASP A 181 15.02 1.33 -8.77
N LEU A 182 14.00 1.07 -7.95
CA LEU A 182 13.77 -0.25 -7.36
C LEU A 182 13.60 -1.33 -8.44
N LYS A 183 12.95 -0.99 -9.55
CA LYS A 183 12.75 -1.90 -10.67
C LYS A 183 14.04 -2.09 -11.47
N ASN A 184 14.84 -1.04 -11.63
CA ASN A 184 16.07 -1.06 -12.40
C ASN A 184 17.22 -1.76 -11.65
N ASP A 185 17.40 -1.43 -10.38
CA ASP A 185 18.41 -2.00 -9.49
C ASP A 185 17.81 -2.24 -8.09
N PRO A 186 17.08 -3.37 -7.91
CA PRO A 186 16.51 -3.73 -6.62
C PRO A 186 17.59 -3.96 -5.55
N GLN A 187 18.78 -4.40 -5.96
CA GLN A 187 19.88 -4.74 -5.06
C GLN A 187 20.44 -3.48 -4.41
N MET A 188 20.71 -2.45 -5.21
CA MET A 188 21.14 -1.15 -4.70
C MET A 188 20.06 -0.50 -3.84
N SER A 189 18.80 -0.54 -4.26
CA SER A 189 17.69 0.06 -3.50
C SER A 189 17.52 -0.57 -2.10
N LEU A 190 17.70 -1.90 -2.01
CA LEU A 190 17.70 -2.60 -0.72
C LEU A 190 18.91 -2.22 0.13
N ARG A 191 20.10 -2.19 -0.47
CA ARG A 191 21.34 -1.79 0.22
C ARG A 191 21.24 -0.38 0.80
N ASP A 192 20.71 0.58 0.04
CA ASP A 192 20.50 1.95 0.51
C ASP A 192 19.47 2.01 1.65
N THR A 193 18.42 1.18 1.57
CA THR A 193 17.45 1.06 2.66
C THR A 193 18.10 0.48 3.93
N PHE A 194 18.93 -0.56 3.82
CA PHE A 194 19.64 -1.16 4.94
C PHE A 194 20.63 -0.18 5.57
N ARG A 195 21.38 0.56 4.75
CA ARG A 195 22.26 1.65 5.21
C ARG A 195 21.48 2.72 5.96
N PHE A 196 20.36 3.17 5.40
CA PHE A 196 19.48 4.15 6.06
C PHE A 196 18.99 3.64 7.42
N LEU A 197 18.63 2.36 7.52
CA LEU A 197 18.21 1.72 8.77
C LEU A 197 19.37 1.35 9.71
N GLY A 198 20.63 1.59 9.33
CA GLY A 198 21.80 1.29 10.16
C GLY A 198 21.96 -0.20 10.48
N VAL A 199 21.55 -1.08 9.56
CA VAL A 199 21.73 -2.53 9.64
C VAL A 199 22.77 -3.00 8.61
N ASP A 200 23.17 -4.27 8.66
CA ASP A 200 24.15 -4.84 7.72
C ASP A 200 23.68 -4.74 6.25
N GLU A 201 24.32 -3.85 5.49
CA GLU A 201 24.02 -3.62 4.09
C GLU A 201 24.60 -4.68 3.13
N ASN A 202 25.45 -5.60 3.62
CA ASN A 202 26.16 -6.59 2.80
C ASN A 202 25.46 -7.95 2.73
N ILE A 203 24.24 -8.06 3.29
CA ILE A 203 23.51 -9.31 3.24
C ILE A 203 23.18 -9.68 1.79
N ARG A 204 23.44 -10.94 1.43
CA ARG A 204 23.00 -11.48 0.15
C ARG A 204 21.53 -11.81 0.23
N ASP A 205 20.69 -10.92 -0.27
CA ASP A 205 19.28 -11.18 -0.45
C ASP A 205 19.03 -11.87 -1.79
N ASP A 206 18.29 -12.97 -1.79
CA ASP A 206 17.87 -13.68 -3.00
C ASP A 206 16.69 -12.90 -3.57
N ILE A 207 16.99 -11.96 -4.49
CA ILE A 207 15.99 -11.04 -5.04
C ILE A 207 14.92 -11.84 -5.78
N LYS A 208 13.79 -12.00 -5.12
CA LYS A 208 12.58 -12.55 -5.73
C LYS A 208 11.68 -11.41 -6.08
N LEU A 209 11.37 -11.26 -7.36
CA LEU A 209 10.35 -10.34 -7.81
C LEU A 209 9.00 -10.78 -7.24
N VAL A 210 8.60 -10.11 -6.16
CA VAL A 210 7.30 -10.31 -5.53
C VAL A 210 6.28 -9.45 -6.26
N ASN A 211 5.12 -10.04 -6.53
CA ASN A 211 3.83 -9.40 -6.85
C ASN A 211 3.48 -9.22 -8.34
N PRO A 212 3.34 -10.33 -9.11
CA PRO A 212 2.62 -10.28 -10.38
C PRO A 212 1.17 -9.79 -10.15
N ASN A 213 0.66 -9.01 -11.10
CA ASN A 213 -0.71 -8.51 -11.06
C ASN A 213 -1.72 -9.68 -10.96
N LYS A 214 -2.80 -9.46 -10.19
CA LYS A 214 -3.84 -10.47 -9.92
C LYS A 214 -5.20 -9.95 -10.34
N ARG A 215 -6.03 -10.84 -10.89
CA ARG A 215 -7.44 -10.60 -11.19
C ARG A 215 -8.30 -11.75 -10.66
N ALA A 216 -9.56 -11.46 -10.35
CA ALA A 216 -10.53 -12.49 -9.99
C ALA A 216 -11.05 -13.15 -11.27
N ARG A 217 -11.05 -14.49 -11.33
CA ARG A 217 -11.64 -15.24 -12.45
C ARG A 217 -13.16 -15.03 -12.51
N SER A 218 -13.81 -14.97 -11.35
CA SER A 218 -15.23 -14.72 -11.19
C SER A 218 -15.46 -13.62 -10.14
N ILE A 219 -16.08 -12.52 -10.59
CA ILE A 219 -16.51 -11.40 -9.73
C ILE A 219 -17.61 -11.87 -8.76
N PHE A 220 -18.54 -12.69 -9.23
CA PHE A 220 -19.59 -13.28 -8.39
C PHE A 220 -19.01 -14.11 -7.26
N LEU A 221 -18.09 -15.04 -7.56
CA LEU A 221 -17.44 -15.88 -6.54
C LEU A 221 -16.63 -15.02 -5.56
N ARG A 222 -15.89 -14.02 -6.04
CA ARG A 222 -15.17 -13.05 -5.19
C ARG A 222 -16.14 -12.40 -4.19
N ASN A 223 -17.27 -11.87 -4.68
CA ASN A 223 -18.27 -11.20 -3.85
C ASN A 223 -18.88 -12.15 -2.81
N VAL A 224 -19.22 -13.38 -3.19
CA VAL A 224 -19.77 -14.39 -2.26
C VAL A 224 -18.74 -14.81 -1.21
N LEU A 225 -17.45 -14.92 -1.56
CA LEU A 225 -16.41 -15.29 -0.59
C LEU A 225 -16.09 -14.19 0.42
N GLN A 226 -16.23 -12.92 0.01
CA GLN A 226 -15.99 -11.76 0.87
C GLN A 226 -17.21 -11.42 1.72
N ASN A 227 -18.39 -11.42 1.11
CA ASN A 227 -19.65 -11.08 1.74
C ASN A 227 -20.68 -12.18 1.43
N PRO A 228 -20.56 -13.34 2.09
CA PRO A 228 -21.47 -14.44 1.84
C PRO A 228 -22.90 -14.03 2.23
N PRO A 229 -23.90 -14.35 1.39
CA PRO A 229 -25.31 -14.22 1.76
C PRO A 229 -25.58 -14.89 3.12
N PRO A 230 -26.42 -14.30 4.00
CA PRO A 230 -26.66 -14.83 5.34
C PRO A 230 -27.08 -16.31 5.35
N PHE A 231 -27.87 -16.74 4.37
CA PHE A 231 -28.30 -18.14 4.25
C PHE A 231 -27.13 -19.10 3.98
N LEU A 232 -26.20 -18.76 3.08
CA LEU A 232 -25.00 -19.56 2.80
C LEU A 232 -24.09 -19.62 4.03
N LEU A 233 -23.92 -18.48 4.71
CA LEU A 233 -23.10 -18.41 5.91
C LEU A 233 -23.68 -19.29 7.02
N ASN A 234 -24.99 -19.22 7.27
CA ASN A 234 -25.68 -20.01 8.28
C ASN A 234 -25.67 -21.51 7.95
N MET A 235 -25.90 -21.87 6.69
CA MET A 235 -25.85 -23.25 6.23
C MET A 235 -24.43 -23.83 6.38
N SER A 236 -23.41 -23.11 5.93
CA SER A 236 -22.01 -23.57 6.06
C SER A 236 -21.56 -23.73 7.51
N ARG A 237 -22.01 -22.86 8.42
CA ARG A 237 -21.74 -22.96 9.87
C ARG A 237 -22.38 -24.19 10.50
N LYS A 238 -23.55 -24.61 10.01
CA LYS A 238 -24.26 -25.80 10.51
C LYS A 238 -23.67 -27.11 9.97
N LEU A 239 -23.24 -27.12 8.70
CA LEU A 239 -22.86 -28.34 8.00
C LEU A 239 -21.35 -28.61 7.98
N ILE A 240 -20.52 -27.59 8.14
CA ILE A 240 -19.07 -27.71 7.90
C ILE A 240 -18.30 -27.17 9.11
N PRO A 241 -17.44 -27.99 9.76
CA PRO A 241 -16.58 -27.54 10.85
C PRO A 241 -15.72 -26.34 10.45
N HIS A 242 -15.46 -25.45 11.41
CA HIS A 242 -14.68 -24.23 11.20
C HIS A 242 -13.35 -24.43 10.43
N PRO A 243 -12.46 -25.39 10.78
CA PRO A 243 -11.19 -25.55 10.08
C PRO A 243 -11.37 -25.95 8.61
N VAL A 244 -12.34 -26.84 8.33
CA VAL A 244 -12.66 -27.28 6.96
C VAL A 244 -13.23 -26.13 6.15
N ARG A 245 -14.18 -25.36 6.71
CA ARG A 245 -14.76 -24.18 6.07
C ARG A 245 -13.70 -23.12 5.76
N SER A 246 -12.76 -22.88 6.67
CA SER A 246 -11.64 -21.95 6.47
C SER A 246 -10.73 -22.41 5.32
N LEU A 247 -10.39 -23.71 5.29
CA LEU A 247 -9.59 -24.31 4.22
C LEU A 247 -10.30 -24.25 2.86
N MET A 248 -11.60 -24.59 2.82
CA MET A 248 -12.42 -24.49 1.61
C MET A 248 -12.47 -23.06 1.09
N ARG A 249 -12.74 -22.08 1.97
CA ARG A 249 -12.75 -20.66 1.60
C ARG A 249 -11.40 -20.21 1.03
N LYS A 250 -10.30 -20.60 1.67
CA LYS A 250 -8.93 -20.31 1.19
C LYS A 250 -8.68 -20.96 -0.17
N SER A 251 -9.11 -22.20 -0.36
CA SER A 251 -8.95 -22.94 -1.61
C SER A 251 -9.76 -22.31 -2.75
N MET A 252 -11.04 -22.01 -2.51
CA MET A 252 -11.90 -21.31 -3.48
C MET A 252 -11.36 -19.93 -3.83
N TRP A 253 -10.86 -19.18 -2.84
CA TRP A 253 -10.20 -17.90 -3.09
C TRP A 253 -8.99 -18.06 -4.02
N ASN A 254 -8.10 -19.02 -3.72
CA ASN A 254 -6.90 -19.27 -4.52
C ASN A 254 -7.22 -19.74 -5.94
N LEU A 255 -8.22 -20.61 -6.10
CA LEU A 255 -8.71 -21.05 -7.41
C LEU A 255 -9.31 -19.89 -8.22
N ASN A 256 -9.88 -18.89 -7.54
CA ASN A 256 -10.42 -17.69 -8.18
C ASN A 256 -9.35 -16.67 -8.56
N ILE A 257 -8.07 -16.87 -8.22
CA ILE A 257 -6.98 -15.98 -8.63
C ILE A 257 -6.52 -16.33 -10.04
N ARG A 258 -6.38 -15.31 -10.88
CA ARG A 258 -5.67 -15.37 -12.17
C ARG A 258 -4.48 -14.43 -12.13
N HIS A 259 -3.30 -14.96 -12.46
CA HIS A 259 -2.08 -14.20 -12.64
C HIS A 259 -1.98 -13.81 -14.12
N GLU A 260 -2.20 -12.54 -14.44
CA GLU A 260 -2.12 -12.04 -15.79
C GLU A 260 -1.61 -10.60 -15.80
N ALA A 261 -0.92 -10.24 -16.89
CA ALA A 261 -0.54 -8.86 -17.12
C ALA A 261 -1.78 -7.97 -17.15
N ARG A 262 -1.66 -6.76 -16.61
CA ARG A 262 -2.73 -5.78 -16.70
C ARG A 262 -2.90 -5.39 -18.17
N ILE A 263 -4.15 -5.27 -18.62
CA ILE A 263 -4.46 -4.65 -19.91
C ILE A 263 -3.80 -3.26 -19.91
N PRO A 264 -3.07 -2.86 -20.95
CA PRO A 264 -2.51 -1.51 -21.01
C PRO A 264 -3.61 -0.44 -20.99
N MET A 265 -3.34 0.70 -20.35
CA MET A 265 -4.22 1.86 -20.42
C MET A 265 -4.28 2.38 -21.86
N LYS A 266 -5.45 2.89 -22.29
CA LYS A 266 -5.59 3.58 -23.58
C LYS A 266 -4.54 4.71 -23.70
N PRO A 267 -3.76 4.80 -24.79
CA PRO A 267 -2.73 5.82 -24.95
C PRO A 267 -3.24 7.25 -24.79
N GLU A 268 -4.45 7.52 -25.25
CA GLU A 268 -5.09 8.84 -25.19
C GLU A 268 -5.36 9.24 -23.74
N LEU A 269 -5.91 8.32 -22.94
CA LEU A 269 -6.15 8.55 -21.52
C LEU A 269 -4.84 8.73 -20.74
N ARG A 270 -3.81 7.93 -21.07
CA ARG A 270 -2.48 8.09 -20.47
C ARG A 270 -1.94 9.49 -20.72
N LYS A 271 -2.00 9.98 -21.96
CA LYS A 271 -1.53 11.33 -22.33
C LYS A 271 -2.29 12.42 -21.57
N ILE A 272 -3.61 12.29 -21.44
CA ILE A 272 -4.44 13.24 -20.66
C ILE A 272 -3.97 13.28 -19.21
N LEU A 273 -3.81 12.12 -18.57
CA LEU A 273 -3.38 12.05 -17.16
C LEU A 273 -1.94 12.54 -16.98
N GLN A 274 -1.04 12.24 -17.91
CA GLN A 274 0.33 12.77 -17.85
C GLN A 274 0.35 14.29 -17.90
N GLU A 275 -0.43 14.90 -18.79
CA GLU A 275 -0.58 16.36 -18.84
C GLU A 275 -1.16 16.90 -17.52
N GLU A 276 -2.19 16.25 -17.01
CA GLU A 276 -2.85 16.62 -15.75
C GLU A 276 -1.88 16.60 -14.55
N PHE A 277 -0.99 15.60 -14.47
CA PHE A 277 -0.04 15.43 -13.37
C PHE A 277 1.28 16.19 -13.56
N LYS A 278 1.56 16.81 -14.71
CA LYS A 278 2.80 17.59 -14.92
C LYS A 278 3.08 18.62 -13.83
N PRO A 279 2.13 19.47 -13.40
CA PRO A 279 2.39 20.45 -12.35
C PRO A 279 2.77 19.80 -11.02
N GLU A 280 2.12 18.67 -10.69
CA GLU A 280 2.38 17.94 -9.46
C GLU A 280 3.75 17.23 -9.49
N ILE A 281 4.10 16.62 -10.62
CA ILE A 281 5.41 15.97 -10.81
C ILE A 281 6.54 17.00 -10.73
N LYS A 282 6.33 18.20 -11.30
CA LYS A 282 7.31 19.30 -11.19
C LYS A 282 7.50 19.72 -9.73
N GLN A 283 6.41 19.98 -9.00
CA GLN A 283 6.50 20.37 -7.59
C GLN A 283 7.16 19.29 -6.73
N LEU A 284 6.86 18.02 -6.99
CA LEU A 284 7.50 16.89 -6.32
C LEU A 284 8.99 16.82 -6.66
N SER A 285 9.37 17.06 -7.92
CA SER A 285 10.77 17.08 -8.35
C SER A 285 11.56 18.15 -7.61
N ASP A 286 10.99 19.36 -7.51
CA ASP A 286 11.57 20.49 -6.78
C ASP A 286 11.71 20.18 -5.29
N LEU A 287 10.67 19.60 -4.66
CA LEU A 287 10.67 19.21 -3.25
C LEU A 287 11.75 18.16 -2.93
N LEU A 288 11.95 17.21 -3.84
CA LEU A 288 12.92 16.13 -3.66
C LEU A 288 14.35 16.51 -4.09
N GLY A 289 14.51 17.61 -4.84
CA GLY A 289 15.77 17.94 -5.50
C GLY A 289 16.19 16.89 -6.52
N ARG A 290 15.22 16.25 -7.18
CA ARG A 290 15.42 15.15 -8.12
C ARG A 290 14.48 15.29 -9.30
N ASP A 291 15.00 15.22 -10.51
CA ASP A 291 14.18 15.27 -11.72
C ASP A 291 13.31 14.00 -11.85
N LEU A 292 11.99 14.19 -11.81
CA LEU A 292 10.97 13.16 -12.08
C LEU A 292 10.14 13.50 -13.31
N THR A 293 10.50 14.54 -14.08
CA THR A 293 9.71 15.00 -15.23
C THR A 293 9.67 13.99 -16.39
N TYR A 294 10.60 13.02 -16.41
CA TYR A 294 10.54 11.87 -17.31
C TYR A 294 9.27 11.01 -17.12
N TRP A 295 8.55 11.15 -16.00
CA TRP A 295 7.22 10.53 -15.82
C TRP A 295 6.13 11.10 -16.73
N CYS A 296 6.35 12.29 -17.31
CA CYS A 296 5.39 13.01 -18.14
C CYS A 296 5.45 12.63 -19.63
N SER A 297 6.42 11.83 -20.07
CA SER A 297 6.78 11.67 -21.49
C SER A 297 6.86 10.22 -21.99
N ASN A 298 6.37 9.24 -21.20
CA ASN A 298 6.42 7.81 -21.53
C ASN A 298 5.08 7.20 -21.97
#